data_AF-A0A6H5L3R8-F1
#
_entry.id   AF-A0A6H5L3R8-F1
#
_cell.length_a   1.000
_cell.length_b   1.000
_cell.length_c   1.000
_cell.angle_alpha   90.00
_cell.angle_beta   90.00
_cell.angle_gamma   90.00
#
_symmetry.space_group_name_H-M   'P 1'
#
loop_
_entity.id
_entity.type
_entity.pdbx_description
1 polymer ?
#
loop_
_entity_poly.entity_id
_entity_poly.type
_entity_poly.pdbx_seq_one_letter_code
_entity_poly.pdbx_strand_id
1 'polypeptide(L)'
;MFFISQLVCCFVGGNEQGYSIGSASLACFLLFGAFMDEFSEFSGRPFRTVDIAVPEVLIGGLLGVMMIFWFTGLAIAAVGKTAGEVVREVRRQLKENPGIMEYKQKPDYRACVSLVTEAALTEMRFPGMLCVAMPVSVGLVFRWVGSMTGRPMLGAEAGPDTFVFFWFRKKIGQ
;
A
#
# COMPACT_ATOMS: atom_id res chain seq x y z
N MET A 1 4.48 9.69 14.15
CA MET A 1 3.91 8.63 13.30
C MET A 1 2.41 8.40 13.50
N PHE A 2 1.86 8.56 14.71
CA PHE A 2 0.42 8.49 14.99
C PHE A 2 -0.45 9.59 14.34
N PHE A 3 0.13 10.76 14.03
CA PHE A 3 -0.63 11.93 13.56
C PHE A 3 -1.11 11.84 12.10
N ILE A 4 -0.42 11.07 11.25
CA ILE A 4 -0.80 10.91 9.83
C ILE A 4 -1.85 9.81 9.67
N SER A 5 -1.88 8.82 10.59
CA SER A 5 -2.95 7.81 10.63
C SER A 5 -4.27 8.36 11.20
N GLN A 6 -4.21 9.37 12.08
CA GLN A 6 -5.41 10.05 12.61
C GLN A 6 -6.10 10.94 11.55
N LEU A 7 -5.34 11.56 10.63
CA LEU A 7 -5.93 12.51 9.68
C LEU A 7 -6.73 11.84 8.55
N VAL A 8 -6.36 10.61 8.15
CA VAL A 8 -7.09 9.83 7.14
C VAL A 8 -8.35 9.17 7.73
N CYS A 9 -8.35 8.84 9.03
CA CYS A 9 -9.50 8.23 9.70
C CYS A 9 -10.64 9.22 10.00
N CYS A 10 -10.37 10.53 10.07
CA CYS A 10 -11.33 11.52 10.56
C CYS A 10 -12.32 12.03 9.49
N PHE A 11 -12.19 11.64 8.22
CA PHE A 11 -12.94 12.30 7.13
C PHE A 11 -14.15 11.55 6.57
N VAL A 12 -14.38 10.25 6.83
CA VAL A 12 -15.60 9.55 6.36
C VAL A 12 -16.04 8.49 7.37
N GLY A 13 -17.25 8.61 7.90
CA GLY A 13 -17.80 7.81 8.99
C GLY A 13 -17.94 6.30 8.71
N GLY A 14 -17.67 5.49 9.73
CA GLY A 14 -17.95 4.06 9.77
C GLY A 14 -17.12 3.36 10.84
N ASN A 15 -17.76 2.75 11.82
CA ASN A 15 -17.09 1.95 12.86
C ASN A 15 -16.23 0.84 12.26
N GLU A 16 -16.52 0.40 11.03
CA GLU A 16 -15.79 -0.66 10.33
C GLU A 16 -14.36 -0.25 9.93
N GLN A 17 -14.13 1.03 9.63
CA GLN A 17 -12.82 1.53 9.20
C GLN A 17 -11.82 1.53 10.37
N GLY A 18 -12.28 1.92 11.57
CA GLY A 18 -11.47 1.89 12.79
C GLY A 18 -11.08 0.47 13.20
N TYR A 19 -11.99 -0.51 13.04
CA TYR A 19 -11.71 -1.92 13.31
C TYR A 19 -10.68 -2.50 12.33
N SER A 20 -10.78 -2.18 11.03
CA SER A 20 -9.81 -2.62 10.03
C SER A 20 -8.40 -2.07 10.31
N ILE A 21 -8.28 -0.79 10.65
CA ILE A 21 -6.98 -0.17 10.93
C ILE A 21 -6.40 -0.69 12.26
N GLY A 22 -7.24 -0.89 13.27
CA GLY A 22 -6.83 -1.46 14.55
C GLY A 22 -6.30 -2.89 14.42
N SER A 23 -7.02 -3.76 13.71
CA SER A 23 -6.59 -5.14 13.47
C SER A 23 -5.34 -5.24 12.60
N ALA A 24 -5.21 -4.40 11.57
CA ALA A 24 -4.00 -4.31 10.75
C ALA A 24 -2.77 -3.88 11.58
N SER A 25 -2.95 -2.92 12.50
CA SER A 25 -1.86 -2.46 13.38
C SER A 25 -1.39 -3.58 14.31
N LEU A 26 -2.33 -4.31 14.93
CA LEU A 26 -2.00 -5.46 15.79
C LEU A 26 -1.28 -6.57 15.01
N ALA A 27 -1.73 -6.88 13.78
CA ALA A 27 -1.06 -7.83 12.92
C ALA A 27 0.37 -7.38 12.55
N CYS A 28 0.56 -6.09 12.22
CA CYS A 28 1.89 -5.52 11.98
C CYS A 28 2.83 -5.66 13.19
N PHE A 29 2.34 -5.41 14.42
CA PHE A 29 3.16 -5.58 15.62
C PHE A 29 3.56 -7.05 15.83
N LEU A 30 2.64 -7.99 15.61
CA LEU A 30 2.95 -9.43 15.70
C LEU A 30 3.97 -9.86 14.65
N LEU A 31 3.81 -9.38 13.42
CA LEU A 31 4.72 -9.70 12.31
C LEU A 31 6.11 -9.08 12.52
N PHE A 32 6.18 -7.88 13.11
CA PHE A 32 7.43 -7.24 13.49
C PHE A 32 8.15 -7.99 14.63
N GLY A 33 7.41 -8.51 15.61
CA GLY A 33 7.97 -9.39 16.64
C GLY A 33 8.58 -10.66 16.04
N ALA A 34 7.83 -11.36 15.19
CA ALA A 34 8.31 -12.55 14.49
C ALA A 34 9.53 -12.26 13.59
N PHE A 35 9.55 -11.10 12.94
CA PHE A 35 10.69 -10.63 12.15
C PHE A 35 11.94 -10.43 13.02
N MET A 36 11.81 -9.79 14.19
CA MET A 36 12.93 -9.60 15.11
C MET A 36 13.49 -10.91 15.66
N ASP A 37 12.62 -11.87 15.97
CA ASP A 37 13.03 -13.20 16.43
C ASP A 37 13.86 -13.92 15.35
N GLU A 38 13.39 -13.94 14.10
CA GLU A 38 14.12 -14.51 12.96
C GLU A 38 15.47 -13.81 12.71
N PHE A 39 15.51 -12.47 12.80
CA PHE A 39 16.75 -11.70 12.67
C PHE A 39 17.76 -12.02 13.78
N SER A 40 17.30 -12.28 15.00
CA SER A 40 18.17 -12.61 16.14
C SER A 40 18.82 -14.00 16.01
N GLU A 41 18.08 -14.97 15.47
CA GLU A 41 18.58 -16.32 15.16
C GLU A 41 19.62 -16.27 14.04
N PHE A 42 19.37 -15.46 13.02
CA PHE A 42 20.25 -15.30 11.87
C PHE A 42 21.58 -14.58 12.18
N SER A 43 21.52 -13.54 13.01
CA SER A 43 22.68 -12.72 13.36
C SER A 43 23.54 -13.28 14.50
N GLY A 44 23.11 -14.40 15.11
CA GLY A 44 23.87 -15.15 16.14
C GLY A 44 24.15 -14.36 17.42
N ARG A 45 23.48 -13.22 17.61
CA ARG A 45 23.57 -12.37 18.81
C ARG A 45 22.15 -12.04 19.28
N PRO A 46 21.88 -12.01 20.59
CA PRO A 46 20.56 -11.66 21.10
C PRO A 46 20.30 -10.15 20.91
N PHE A 47 19.87 -9.75 19.72
CA PHE A 47 19.40 -8.40 19.44
C PHE A 47 17.97 -8.25 19.95
N ARG A 48 17.83 -8.01 21.26
CA ARG A 48 16.52 -7.81 21.90
C ARG A 48 16.05 -6.35 21.88
N THR A 49 16.91 -5.43 21.42
CA THR A 49 16.67 -3.98 21.42
C THR A 49 17.07 -3.36 20.08
N VAL A 50 16.11 -2.71 19.42
CA VAL A 50 16.35 -1.88 18.23
C VAL A 50 16.89 -0.53 18.69
N ASP A 51 18.13 -0.23 18.35
CA ASP A 51 18.72 1.07 18.65
C ASP A 51 18.48 2.05 17.49
N ILE A 52 17.60 3.02 17.72
CA ILE A 52 17.22 4.05 16.73
C ILE A 52 18.36 5.07 16.55
N ALA A 53 19.35 5.10 17.45
CA ALA A 53 20.52 5.99 17.34
C ALA A 53 21.48 5.54 16.23
N VAL A 54 21.32 4.31 15.72
CA VAL A 54 22.08 3.78 14.59
C VAL A 54 21.58 4.46 13.30
N PRO A 55 22.43 5.21 12.57
CA PRO A 55 22.01 6.02 11.43
C PRO A 55 21.37 5.19 10.31
N GLU A 56 21.75 3.93 10.16
CA GLU A 56 21.21 2.99 9.18
C GLU A 56 19.71 2.71 9.41
N VAL A 57 19.29 2.52 10.68
CA VAL A 57 17.88 2.26 11.04
C VAL A 57 17.04 3.52 10.84
N LEU A 58 17.61 4.68 11.19
CA LEU A 58 16.94 5.97 11.03
C LEU A 58 16.68 6.30 9.55
N ILE A 59 17.66 6.06 8.67
CA ILE A 59 17.52 6.28 7.22
C ILE A 59 16.50 5.31 6.62
N GLY A 60 16.52 4.03 7.02
CA GLY A 60 15.53 3.03 6.59
C GLY A 60 14.10 3.40 6.98
N GLY A 61 13.90 3.85 8.22
CA GLY A 61 12.59 4.31 8.71
C GLY A 61 12.10 5.56 7.97
N LEU A 62 12.99 6.53 7.71
CA LEU A 62 12.65 7.76 7.00
C LEU A 62 12.23 7.47 5.54
N LEU A 63 12.99 6.63 4.82
CA LEU A 63 12.65 6.21 3.46
C LEU A 63 11.31 5.46 3.40
N GLY A 64 11.02 4.62 4.39
CA GLY A 64 9.73 3.92 4.50
C GLY A 64 8.54 4.88 4.60
N VAL A 65 8.64 5.92 5.42
CA VAL A 65 7.59 6.93 5.56
C VAL A 65 7.41 7.72 4.26
N MET A 66 8.50 8.14 3.61
CA MET A 66 8.44 8.85 2.33
C MET A 66 7.72 8.03 1.24
N MET A 67 7.89 6.71 1.26
CA MET A 67 7.27 5.79 0.30
C MET A 67 5.74 5.74 0.45
N ILE A 68 5.21 5.76 1.68
CA ILE A 68 3.76 5.78 1.97
C ILE A 68 3.13 7.08 1.45
N PHE A 69 3.81 8.21 1.64
CA PHE A 69 3.36 9.50 1.10
C PHE A 69 3.29 9.48 -0.43
N TRP A 70 4.27 8.86 -1.08
CA TRP A 70 4.29 8.76 -2.54
C TRP A 70 3.10 7.94 -3.07
N PHE A 71 2.80 6.80 -2.44
CA PHE A 71 1.64 5.99 -2.78
C PHE A 71 0.32 6.75 -2.61
N THR A 72 0.16 7.45 -1.48
CA THR A 72 -1.05 8.24 -1.19
C THR A 72 -1.25 9.35 -2.23
N GLY A 73 -0.18 10.04 -2.63
CA GLY A 73 -0.23 11.07 -3.67
C GLY A 73 -0.68 10.54 -5.02
N LEU A 74 -0.14 9.39 -5.45
CA LEU A 74 -0.53 8.74 -6.70
C LEU A 74 -2.00 8.30 -6.68
N ALA A 75 -2.48 7.76 -5.56
CA ALA A 75 -3.88 7.35 -5.41
C ALA A 75 -4.84 8.54 -5.50
N ILE A 76 -4.53 9.65 -4.83
CA ILE A 76 -5.37 10.87 -4.89
C ILE A 76 -5.38 11.46 -6.30
N ALA A 77 -4.23 11.50 -6.99
CA ALA A 77 -4.15 12.00 -8.36
C ALA A 77 -5.00 11.18 -9.34
N ALA A 78 -4.96 9.85 -9.21
CA ALA A 78 -5.75 8.91 -10.01
C ALA A 78 -7.27 9.12 -9.83
N VAL A 79 -7.72 9.30 -8.59
CA VAL A 79 -9.14 9.60 -8.27
C VAL A 79 -9.55 10.96 -8.84
N GLY A 80 -8.69 11.98 -8.71
CA GLY A 80 -8.95 13.33 -9.21
C GLY A 80 -9.21 13.36 -10.72
N LYS A 81 -8.42 12.62 -11.50
CA LYS A 81 -8.60 12.50 -12.96
C LYS A 81 -9.92 11.83 -13.31
N THR A 82 -10.23 10.70 -12.66
CA THR A 82 -11.50 9.97 -12.86
C THR A 82 -12.71 10.84 -12.53
N ALA A 83 -12.67 11.55 -11.40
CA ALA A 83 -13.74 12.46 -11.00
C ALA A 83 -14.00 13.56 -12.05
N GLY A 84 -12.93 14.06 -12.68
CA GLY A 84 -13.04 15.03 -13.77
C GLY A 84 -13.80 14.50 -15.01
N GLU A 85 -13.57 13.25 -15.39
CA GLU A 85 -14.25 12.61 -16.52
C GLU A 85 -15.75 12.38 -16.23
N VAL A 86 -16.07 11.94 -15.01
CA VAL A 86 -17.46 11.78 -14.55
C VAL A 86 -18.22 13.10 -14.60
N VAL A 87 -17.61 14.20 -14.13
CA VAL A 87 -18.26 15.53 -14.15
C VAL A 87 -18.50 16.01 -15.58
N ARG A 88 -17.58 15.74 -16.52
CA ARG A 88 -17.77 16.08 -17.95
C ARG A 88 -18.95 15.32 -18.54
N GLU A 89 -19.09 14.04 -18.22
CA GLU A 89 -20.20 13.22 -18.71
C GLU A 89 -21.54 13.67 -18.12
N VAL A 90 -21.61 13.95 -16.82
CA VAL A 90 -22.83 14.52 -16.19
C VAL A 90 -23.18 15.86 -16.84
N ARG A 91 -22.19 16.72 -17.13
CA ARG A 91 -22.43 18.01 -17.79
C ARG A 91 -22.92 17.85 -19.24
N ARG A 92 -22.45 16.82 -19.96
CA ARG A 92 -22.91 16.48 -21.31
C ARG A 92 -24.38 16.04 -21.28
N GLN A 93 -24.74 15.13 -20.38
CA GLN A 93 -26.12 14.67 -20.22
C GLN A 93 -27.08 15.81 -19.85
N LEU A 94 -26.66 16.73 -18.98
CA LEU A 94 -27.44 17.92 -18.62
C LEU A 94 -27.63 18.89 -19.80
N LYS A 95 -26.65 18.99 -20.70
CA LYS A 95 -26.72 19.88 -21.88
C LYS A 95 -27.56 19.30 -23.02
N GLU A 96 -27.44 18.00 -23.28
CA GLU A 96 -28.19 17.33 -24.36
C GLU A 96 -29.66 17.14 -23.99
N ASN A 97 -29.98 16.85 -22.73
CA ASN A 97 -31.34 16.60 -22.27
C ASN A 97 -31.72 17.53 -21.10
N PRO A 98 -32.09 18.80 -21.37
CA PRO A 98 -32.51 19.74 -20.32
C PRO A 98 -33.79 19.29 -19.58
N GLY A 99 -34.57 18.36 -20.16
CA GLY A 99 -35.73 17.72 -19.52
C GLY A 99 -35.40 16.85 -18.29
N ILE A 100 -34.12 16.56 -18.03
CA ILE A 100 -33.67 15.92 -16.79
C ILE A 100 -33.83 16.86 -15.59
N MET A 101 -33.63 18.18 -15.79
CA MET A 101 -33.78 19.18 -14.72
C MET A 101 -35.26 19.42 -14.36
N GLU A 102 -36.18 19.16 -15.29
CA GLU A 102 -37.64 19.18 -15.08
C GLU A 102 -38.20 17.84 -14.57
N TYR A 103 -37.34 16.85 -14.24
CA TYR A 103 -37.72 15.50 -13.80
C TYR A 103 -38.60 14.71 -14.79
N LYS A 104 -38.64 15.11 -16.07
CA LYS A 104 -39.48 14.47 -17.09
C LYS A 104 -38.82 13.26 -17.75
N GLN A 105 -37.49 13.16 -17.72
CA GLN A 105 -36.72 12.03 -18.27
C GLN A 105 -35.68 11.51 -17.28
N LYS A 106 -35.42 10.21 -17.32
CA LYS A 106 -34.41 9.55 -16.47
C LYS A 106 -33.00 9.72 -17.08
N PRO A 107 -31.96 10.08 -16.31
CA PRO A 107 -30.58 10.13 -16.77
C PRO A 107 -30.08 8.78 -17.25
N ASP A 108 -29.06 8.78 -18.12
CA ASP A 108 -28.38 7.55 -18.49
C ASP A 108 -27.34 7.18 -17.44
N TYR A 109 -27.79 6.42 -16.44
CA TYR A 109 -26.93 5.87 -15.40
C TYR A 109 -25.96 4.81 -15.93
N ARG A 110 -26.29 4.11 -17.02
CA ARG A 110 -25.41 3.05 -17.54
C ARG A 110 -24.11 3.64 -18.07
N ALA A 111 -24.21 4.75 -18.81
CA ALA A 111 -23.04 5.48 -19.31
C ALA A 111 -22.13 5.98 -18.17
N CYS A 112 -22.71 6.55 -17.10
CA CYS A 112 -21.94 6.98 -15.93
C CYS A 112 -21.26 5.81 -15.21
N VAL A 113 -21.98 4.69 -15.00
CA VAL A 113 -21.42 3.52 -14.30
C VAL A 113 -20.33 2.84 -15.14
N SER A 114 -20.52 2.69 -16.46
CA SER A 114 -19.50 2.09 -17.33
C SER A 114 -18.22 2.91 -17.36
N LEU A 115 -18.34 4.24 -17.42
CA LEU A 115 -17.20 5.15 -17.41
C LEU A 115 -16.42 5.06 -16.09
N VAL A 116 -17.11 5.08 -14.94
CA VAL A 116 -16.46 4.94 -13.62
C VAL A 116 -15.78 3.58 -13.50
N THR A 117 -16.39 2.52 -14.03
CA THR A 117 -15.84 1.16 -13.95
C THR A 117 -14.57 1.02 -14.80
N GLU A 118 -14.59 1.53 -16.04
CA GLU A 118 -13.44 1.49 -16.94
C GLU A 118 -12.27 2.35 -16.43
N ALA A 119 -12.58 3.54 -15.93
CA ALA A 119 -11.60 4.44 -15.32
C ALA A 119 -11.02 3.82 -14.04
N ALA A 120 -11.84 3.22 -13.17
CA ALA A 120 -11.37 2.56 -11.96
C ALA A 120 -10.40 1.41 -12.27
N LEU A 121 -10.71 0.56 -13.27
CA LEU A 121 -9.84 -0.55 -13.66
C LEU A 121 -8.49 -0.07 -14.23
N THR A 122 -8.50 1.02 -15.00
CA THR A 122 -7.30 1.55 -15.64
C THR A 122 -6.41 2.29 -14.64
N GLU A 123 -7.01 3.14 -13.79
CA GLU A 123 -6.29 3.95 -12.82
C GLU A 123 -5.77 3.13 -11.62
N MET A 124 -6.44 2.03 -11.22
CA MET A 124 -5.97 1.16 -10.14
C MET A 124 -4.74 0.29 -10.49
N ARG A 125 -4.43 0.12 -11.79
CA ARG A 125 -3.27 -0.67 -12.20
C ARG A 125 -1.95 -0.08 -11.71
N PHE A 126 -1.84 1.26 -11.74
CA PHE A 126 -0.62 1.97 -11.37
C PHE A 126 -0.28 1.86 -9.88
N PRO A 127 -1.18 2.21 -8.93
CA PRO A 127 -0.94 2.02 -7.50
C PRO A 127 -0.79 0.55 -7.12
N GLY A 128 -1.54 -0.37 -7.76
CA GLY A 128 -1.44 -1.80 -7.49
C GLY A 128 -0.08 -2.39 -7.87
N MET A 129 0.45 -2.04 -9.04
CA MET A 129 1.80 -2.46 -9.46
C MET A 129 2.87 -1.90 -8.53
N LEU A 130 2.71 -0.65 -8.10
CA LEU A 130 3.61 -0.02 -7.14
C LEU A 130 3.64 -0.78 -5.80
N CYS A 131 2.48 -1.16 -5.25
CA CYS A 131 2.38 -1.92 -3.99
C CYS A 131 3.15 -3.25 -4.01
N VAL A 132 3.20 -3.94 -5.14
CA VAL A 132 3.95 -5.20 -5.28
C VAL A 132 5.43 -4.94 -5.55
N ALA A 133 5.74 -3.92 -6.35
CA ALA A 133 7.11 -3.55 -6.68
C ALA A 133 7.90 -3.04 -5.45
N MET A 134 7.23 -2.39 -4.48
CA MET A 134 7.88 -1.83 -3.30
C MET A 134 8.57 -2.87 -2.39
N PRO A 135 7.91 -3.93 -1.88
CA PRO A 135 8.58 -4.95 -1.09
C PRO A 135 9.65 -5.71 -1.90
N VAL A 136 9.45 -5.88 -3.22
CA VAL A 136 10.44 -6.51 -4.11
C VAL A 136 11.69 -5.66 -4.25
N SER A 137 11.55 -4.35 -4.46
CA SER A 137 12.69 -3.44 -4.58
C SER A 137 13.47 -3.32 -3.27
N VAL A 138 12.79 -3.25 -2.14
CA VAL A 138 13.42 -3.27 -0.81
C VAL A 138 14.19 -4.58 -0.61
N GLY A 139 13.62 -5.74 -0.95
CA GLY A 139 14.31 -7.03 -0.87
C GLY A 139 15.58 -7.10 -1.73
N LEU A 140 15.56 -6.51 -2.93
CA LEU A 140 16.73 -6.44 -3.81
C LEU A 140 17.80 -5.46 -3.32
N VAL A 141 17.40 -4.33 -2.75
CA VAL A 141 18.33 -3.33 -2.19
C VAL A 141 19.05 -3.88 -0.96
N PHE A 142 18.36 -4.58 -0.07
CA PHE A 142 19.00 -5.26 1.07
C PHE A 142 20.00 -6.33 0.61
N ARG A 143 19.67 -7.10 -0.45
CA ARG A 143 20.59 -8.05 -1.07
C ARG A 143 21.85 -7.39 -1.66
N TRP A 144 21.72 -6.18 -2.20
CA TRP A 144 22.85 -5.45 -2.79
C TRP A 144 23.73 -4.77 -1.73
N VAL A 145 23.13 -4.19 -0.69
CA VAL A 145 23.84 -3.59 0.46
C VAL A 145 24.62 -4.65 1.26
N GLY A 146 24.10 -5.87 1.36
CA GLY A 146 24.82 -6.99 1.98
C GLY A 146 26.08 -7.43 1.23
N SER A 147 26.11 -7.28 -0.09
CA SER A 147 27.27 -7.62 -0.93
C SER A 147 28.45 -6.67 -0.72
N MET A 148 28.20 -5.38 -0.45
CA MET A 148 29.26 -4.38 -0.29
C MET A 148 29.92 -4.33 1.10
N THR A 149 29.28 -4.91 2.13
CA THR A 149 29.74 -4.74 3.53
C THR A 149 30.70 -5.85 4.00
N GLY A 150 31.06 -6.81 3.14
CA GLY A 150 32.16 -7.76 3.39
C GLY A 150 32.00 -8.64 4.64
N ARG A 151 30.76 -8.86 5.11
CA ARG A 151 30.42 -9.77 6.21
C ARG A 151 29.74 -11.02 5.62
N PRO A 152 30.39 -12.20 5.64
CA PRO A 152 29.93 -13.41 4.94
C PRO A 152 28.64 -14.06 5.50
N MET A 153 28.00 -13.48 6.52
CA MET A 153 26.72 -13.96 7.04
C MET A 153 25.51 -13.31 6.35
N LEU A 154 25.65 -12.27 5.52
CA LEU A 154 24.54 -11.69 4.75
C LEU A 154 24.09 -12.54 3.54
N GLY A 155 24.77 -13.66 3.28
CA GLY A 155 24.47 -14.58 2.18
C GLY A 155 23.33 -15.56 2.45
N ALA A 156 23.05 -15.90 3.72
CA ALA A 156 21.89 -16.73 4.06
C ALA A 156 20.59 -15.90 4.21
N GLU A 157 20.71 -14.56 4.22
CA GLU A 157 19.63 -13.56 4.10
C GLU A 157 19.10 -13.44 2.65
N ALA A 158 19.74 -14.13 1.69
CA ALA A 158 19.37 -14.17 0.27
C ALA A 158 18.66 -15.46 -0.14
N GLY A 159 17.80 -16.00 0.73
CA GLY A 159 16.79 -17.00 0.38
C GLY A 159 15.31 -16.65 0.65
N PRO A 160 14.86 -15.38 0.78
CA PRO A 160 13.43 -15.12 1.01
C PRO A 160 12.58 -15.40 -0.24
N ASP A 161 13.12 -15.44 -1.45
CA ASP A 161 12.35 -15.82 -2.64
C ASP A 161 11.99 -17.31 -2.68
N THR A 162 12.85 -18.21 -2.18
CA THR A 162 12.45 -19.60 -1.90
C THR A 162 11.57 -19.72 -0.65
N PHE A 163 11.77 -18.91 0.39
CA PHE A 163 11.04 -19.03 1.65
C PHE A 163 9.61 -18.46 1.58
N VAL A 164 9.39 -17.34 0.88
CA VAL A 164 8.06 -16.77 0.62
C VAL A 164 7.27 -17.66 -0.37
N PHE A 165 7.92 -18.24 -1.37
CA PHE A 165 7.30 -19.23 -2.26
C PHE A 165 6.96 -20.55 -1.51
N PHE A 166 7.80 -20.97 -0.57
CA PHE A 166 7.56 -22.13 0.31
C PHE A 166 6.44 -21.89 1.33
N TRP A 167 6.34 -20.68 1.91
CA TRP A 167 5.28 -20.30 2.85
C TRP A 167 3.92 -20.17 2.14
N PHE A 168 3.87 -19.64 0.92
CA PHE A 168 2.65 -19.60 0.10
C PHE A 168 2.17 -21.01 -0.29
N ARG A 169 3.10 -21.95 -0.55
CA ARG A 169 2.76 -23.35 -0.84
C ARG A 169 2.26 -24.11 0.40
N LYS A 170 2.75 -23.80 1.60
CA LYS A 170 2.34 -24.47 2.84
C LYS A 170 0.95 -24.05 3.32
N LYS A 171 0.47 -22.86 2.95
CA LYS A 171 -0.83 -22.32 3.39
C LYS A 171 -2.02 -22.69 2.49
N ILE A 172 -1.78 -23.34 1.35
CA ILE A 172 -2.82 -23.87 0.45
C ILE A 172 -3.03 -25.39 0.69
N GLY A 173 -2.30 -25.98 1.65
CA GLY A 173 -2.29 -27.42 1.95
C GLY A 173 -2.69 -27.82 3.38
N GLN A 174 -3.33 -26.94 4.15
CA GLN A 174 -4.04 -27.27 5.39
C GLN A 174 -5.34 -26.50 5.48
#